data_AF-A0A358GQL5-F1
#
_entry.id   AF-A0A358GQL5-F1
#
_cell.length_a   1.000
_cell.length_b   1.000
_cell.length_c   1.000
_cell.angle_alpha   90.00
_cell.angle_beta   90.00
_cell.angle_gamma   90.00
#
_symmetry.space_group_name_H-M   'P 1'
#
loop_
_entity.id
_entity.type
_entity.pdbx_description
1 polymer ?
#
loop_
_entity_poly.entity_id
_entity_poly.type
_entity_poly.pdbx_seq_one_letter_code
_entity_poly.pdbx_strand_id
1 'polypeptide(L)'
;MPQKEIKVSNRRRKKWMLALGDGKLSPDDYANLIDDEEARMKAITAQYEEKEDYYINELSTEEIKDMMANLKDNWVLIEPETQKLLFQSMFHQIVIKKESDRWTIIQMLTV
;
A
#
# COMPACT_ATOMS: atom_id res chain seq x y z
N MET A 1 11.23 -4.31 -10.13
CA MET A 1 11.32 -5.72 -10.60
C MET A 1 10.11 -6.16 -11.44
N PRO A 2 8.83 -6.03 -11.02
CA PRO A 2 7.67 -6.57 -11.77
C PRO A 2 7.43 -5.93 -13.15
N GLN A 3 7.75 -4.63 -13.29
CA GLN A 3 7.62 -3.93 -14.57
C GLN A 3 8.51 -4.49 -15.69
N LYS A 4 9.61 -5.16 -15.34
CA LYS A 4 10.54 -5.75 -16.33
C LYS A 4 9.98 -7.07 -16.87
N GLU A 5 9.38 -7.90 -16.01
CA GLU A 5 8.75 -9.16 -16.41
C GLU A 5 7.47 -8.94 -17.23
N ILE A 6 6.64 -7.96 -16.83
CA ILE A 6 5.46 -7.54 -17.59
C ILE A 6 5.84 -7.07 -19.00
N LYS A 7 6.94 -6.32 -19.15
CA LYS A 7 7.44 -5.88 -20.46
C LYS A 7 7.94 -7.03 -21.33
N VAL A 8 8.59 -8.04 -20.72
CA VAL A 8 9.05 -9.23 -21.45
C VAL A 8 7.85 -10.08 -21.90
N SER A 9 6.85 -10.26 -21.03
CA SER A 9 5.62 -10.99 -21.38
C SER A 9 4.85 -10.29 -22.50
N ASN A 10 4.65 -8.97 -22.42
CA ASN A 10 4.02 -8.19 -23.49
C ASN A 10 4.77 -8.29 -24.83
N ARG A 11 6.11 -8.40 -24.81
CA ARG A 11 6.90 -8.61 -26.02
C ARG A 11 6.69 -10.00 -26.62
N ARG A 12 6.52 -11.04 -25.79
CA ARG A 12 6.23 -12.41 -26.23
C ARG A 12 4.84 -12.52 -26.84
N ARG A 13 3.82 -11.98 -26.16
CA ARG A 13 2.44 -11.92 -26.69
C ARG A 13 2.37 -11.21 -28.04
N LYS A 14 3.05 -10.07 -28.19
CA LYS A 14 3.15 -9.36 -29.49
C LYS A 14 3.83 -10.21 -30.56
N LYS A 15 4.87 -10.98 -30.23
CA LYS A 15 5.58 -11.84 -31.18
C LYS A 15 4.69 -13.00 -31.65
N TRP A 16 3.91 -13.59 -30.74
CA TRP A 16 2.95 -14.66 -31.08
C TRP A 16 1.78 -14.12 -31.91
N MET A 17 1.28 -12.92 -31.61
CA MET A 17 0.24 -12.25 -32.39
C MET A 17 0.70 -11.97 -33.83
N LEU A 18 1.96 -11.57 -34.02
CA LEU A 18 2.55 -11.41 -35.36
C LEU A 18 2.74 -12.76 -36.07
N ALA A 19 3.15 -13.81 -35.36
CA ALA A 19 3.31 -15.15 -35.94
C ALA A 19 1.98 -15.79 -36.37
N LEU A 20 0.88 -15.46 -35.67
CA LEU A 20 -0.48 -15.81 -36.07
C LEU A 20 -0.89 -15.07 -37.36
N GLY A 21 -0.60 -13.77 -37.44
CA GLY A 21 -0.85 -12.96 -38.64
C GLY A 21 -0.04 -13.40 -39.88
N ASP A 22 1.18 -13.88 -39.66
CA ASP A 22 2.05 -14.45 -40.70
C ASP A 22 1.68 -15.91 -41.08
N GLY A 23 0.66 -16.51 -40.44
CA GLY A 23 0.21 -17.88 -40.69
C GLY A 23 1.18 -18.98 -40.23
N LYS A 24 2.19 -18.62 -39.43
CA LYS A 24 3.21 -19.55 -38.89
C LYS A 24 2.79 -20.23 -37.60
N LEU A 25 1.65 -19.83 -37.04
CA LEU A 25 1.10 -20.33 -35.79
C LEU A 25 -0.39 -20.60 -36.00
N SER A 26 -0.85 -21.79 -35.62
CA SER A 26 -2.28 -22.11 -35.64
C SER A 26 -3.02 -21.27 -34.59
N PRO A 27 -4.28 -20.86 -34.83
CA PRO A 27 -5.10 -20.20 -33.83
C PRO A 27 -5.20 -20.98 -32.50
N ASP A 28 -5.24 -22.31 -32.57
CA ASP A 28 -5.32 -23.17 -31.39
C ASP A 28 -4.01 -23.18 -30.59
N ASP A 29 -2.86 -23.20 -31.28
CA ASP A 29 -1.55 -23.12 -30.63
C ASP A 29 -1.30 -21.74 -30.04
N TYR A 30 -1.82 -20.68 -30.67
CA TYR A 30 -1.80 -19.33 -30.14
C TYR A 30 -2.61 -19.22 -28.84
N ALA A 31 -3.82 -19.78 -28.82
CA ALA A 31 -4.68 -19.77 -27.64
C ALA A 31 -3.99 -20.45 -26.44
N ASN A 32 -3.44 -21.65 -26.65
CA ASN A 32 -2.72 -22.39 -25.61
C ASN A 32 -1.51 -21.60 -25.07
N LEU A 33 -0.73 -20.96 -25.95
CA LEU A 33 0.43 -20.16 -25.53
C LEU A 33 0.04 -18.91 -24.73
N ILE A 34 -1.10 -18.29 -25.06
CA ILE A 34 -1.61 -17.13 -24.32
C ILE A 34 -2.12 -17.57 -22.94
N ASP A 35 -2.87 -18.66 -22.86
CA ASP A 35 -3.41 -19.19 -21.61
C ASP A 35 -2.28 -19.59 -20.64
N ASP A 36 -1.23 -20.25 -21.14
CA ASP A 36 -0.06 -20.60 -20.34
C ASP A 36 0.69 -19.37 -19.81
N GLU A 37 0.85 -18.34 -20.66
CA GLU A 37 1.52 -17.11 -20.26
C GLU A 37 0.63 -16.25 -19.33
N GLU A 38 -0.69 -16.33 -19.44
CA GLU A 38 -1.64 -15.74 -18.48
C GLU A 38 -1.61 -16.44 -17.13
N ALA A 39 -1.61 -17.78 -17.10
CA ALA A 39 -1.46 -18.55 -15.88
C ALA A 39 -0.13 -18.22 -15.18
N ARG A 40 0.96 -18.13 -15.96
CA ARG A 40 2.28 -17.72 -15.44
C ARG A 40 2.27 -16.30 -14.88
N MET A 41 1.69 -15.34 -15.60
CA MET A 41 1.60 -13.96 -15.13
C MET A 41 0.75 -13.85 -13.87
N LYS A 42 -0.38 -14.58 -13.81
CA LYS A 42 -1.25 -14.64 -12.64
C LYS A 42 -0.53 -15.20 -11.42
N ALA A 43 0.26 -16.26 -11.58
CA ALA A 43 1.07 -16.82 -10.50
C ALA A 43 2.16 -15.84 -10.01
N ILE A 44 2.79 -15.10 -10.93
CA ILE A 44 3.77 -14.07 -10.60
C ILE A 44 3.09 -12.93 -9.84
N THR A 45 1.97 -12.39 -10.33
CA THR A 45 1.23 -11.33 -9.60
C THR A 45 0.73 -11.82 -8.25
N ALA A 46 0.23 -13.05 -8.13
CA ALA A 46 -0.21 -13.60 -6.85
C ALA A 46 0.94 -13.69 -5.83
N GLN A 47 2.13 -14.11 -6.26
CA GLN A 47 3.33 -14.12 -5.39
C GLN A 47 3.82 -12.73 -4.98
N TYR A 48 3.40 -11.67 -5.69
CA TYR A 48 3.71 -10.29 -5.33
C TYR A 48 2.60 -9.63 -4.52
N GLU A 49 1.33 -9.90 -4.80
CA GLU A 49 0.19 -9.50 -3.97
C GLU A 49 0.31 -10.12 -2.56
N GLU A 50 0.64 -11.41 -2.46
CA GLU A 50 0.97 -12.05 -1.17
C GLU A 50 2.18 -11.43 -0.47
N LYS A 51 3.07 -10.71 -1.17
CA LYS A 51 4.24 -10.08 -0.56
C LYS A 51 4.03 -8.61 -0.18
N GLU A 52 3.04 -7.93 -0.76
CA GLU A 52 2.69 -6.57 -0.34
C GLU A 52 1.93 -6.56 1.00
N ASP A 53 1.25 -7.65 1.36
CA ASP A 53 0.53 -7.79 2.65
C ASP A 53 1.43 -8.14 3.86
N TYR A 54 2.73 -8.41 3.67
CA TYR A 54 3.68 -8.72 4.77
C TYR A 54 4.66 -7.59 5.11
N TYR A 55 4.26 -6.33 4.94
CA TYR A 55 4.78 -5.27 5.81
C TYR A 55 3.92 -5.11 7.06
N ILE A 56 3.57 -6.24 7.69
CA ILE A 56 3.23 -6.20 9.10
C ILE A 56 4.55 -6.09 9.87
N ASN A 57 5.09 -4.87 9.95
CA ASN A 57 5.83 -4.51 11.15
C ASN A 57 4.77 -4.51 12.26
N GLU A 58 4.47 -5.69 12.80
CA GLU A 58 3.79 -5.83 14.08
C GLU A 58 4.76 -5.26 15.12
N LEU A 59 4.83 -3.93 15.22
CA LEU A 59 5.27 -3.32 16.46
C LEU A 59 4.38 -3.95 17.52
N SER A 60 5.00 -4.68 18.44
CA SER A 60 4.28 -5.29 19.54
C SER A 60 3.54 -4.20 20.30
N THR A 61 2.43 -4.55 20.94
CA THR A 61 1.66 -3.58 21.73
C THR A 61 2.52 -2.89 22.80
N GLU A 62 3.59 -3.54 23.26
CA GLU A 62 4.57 -2.97 24.18
C GLU A 62 5.46 -1.92 23.50
N GLU A 63 6.00 -2.21 22.31
CA GLU A 63 6.80 -1.24 21.54
C GLU A 63 5.99 -0.01 21.15
N ILE A 64 4.69 -0.16 20.83
CA ILE A 64 3.81 0.97 20.54
C ILE A 64 3.61 1.82 21.81
N LYS A 65 3.43 1.20 22.98
CA LYS A 65 3.30 1.91 24.25
C LYS A 65 4.58 2.66 24.59
N ASP A 66 5.73 2.03 24.41
CA ASP A 66 7.03 2.64 24.67
C ASP A 66 7.31 3.80 23.69
N MET A 67 6.97 3.63 22.42
CA MET A 67 7.06 4.69 21.43
C MET A 67 6.16 5.88 21.79
N MET A 68 4.92 5.62 22.22
CA MET A 68 3.98 6.68 22.63
C MET A 68 4.41 7.36 23.94
N ALA A 69 4.97 6.62 24.89
CA ALA A 69 5.53 7.17 26.11
C ALA A 69 6.72 8.09 25.81
N ASN A 70 7.63 7.63 24.95
CA ASN A 70 8.78 8.41 24.49
C ASN A 70 8.33 9.70 23.76
N LEU A 71 7.34 9.59 22.87
CA LEU A 71 6.78 10.73 22.15
C LEU A 71 6.12 11.75 23.10
N LYS A 72 5.45 11.29 24.15
CA LYS A 72 4.88 12.16 25.19
C LYS A 72 5.98 12.89 25.95
N ASP A 73 7.01 12.18 26.40
CA ASP A 73 8.08 12.76 27.23
C ASP A 73 8.96 13.73 26.44
N ASN A 74 9.14 13.46 25.15
CA ASN A 74 9.97 14.27 24.25
C ASN A 74 9.15 15.21 23.34
N TRP A 75 7.86 15.41 23.62
CA TRP A 75 6.97 16.21 22.77
C TRP A 75 7.54 17.60 22.43
N VAL A 76 8.13 18.27 23.42
CA VAL A 76 8.71 19.62 23.29
C VAL A 76 9.92 19.66 22.34
N LEU A 77 10.58 18.53 22.09
CA LEU A 77 11.74 18.43 21.21
C LEU A 77 11.37 18.25 19.74
N ILE A 78 10.09 17.98 19.45
CA ILE A 78 9.58 17.80 18.10
C ILE A 78 9.30 19.18 17.48
N GLU A 79 9.62 19.36 16.20
CA GLU A 79 9.31 20.60 15.49
C GLU A 79 7.79 20.88 15.47
N PRO A 80 7.35 22.15 15.62
CA PRO A 80 5.93 22.49 15.69
C PRO A 80 5.08 22.00 14.51
N GLU A 81 5.63 21.99 13.30
CA GLU A 81 4.94 21.47 12.12
C GLU A 81 4.73 19.96 12.19
N THR A 82 5.73 19.22 12.67
CA THR A 82 5.63 17.77 12.86
C THR A 82 4.64 17.43 13.99
N GLN A 83 4.64 18.20 15.07
CA GLN A 83 3.64 18.09 16.14
C GLN A 83 2.21 18.23 15.60
N LYS A 84 1.99 19.21 14.72
CA LYS A 84 0.68 19.45 14.10
C LYS A 84 0.25 18.28 13.21
N LEU A 85 1.14 17.76 12.37
CA LEU A 85 0.86 16.62 11.51
C LEU A 85 0.51 15.36 12.32
N LEU A 86 1.24 15.11 13.41
CA LEU A 86 0.95 14.01 14.33
C LEU A 86 -0.46 14.15 14.92
N PHE A 87 -0.81 15.33 15.45
CA PHE A 87 -2.16 15.58 15.96
C PHE A 87 -3.25 15.38 14.89
N GLN A 88 -3.03 15.86 13.67
CA GLN A 88 -3.97 15.69 12.56
C GLN A 88 -4.11 14.23 12.12
N SER A 89 -3.06 13.41 12.27
CA SER A 89 -3.12 11.98 11.95
C SER A 89 -3.92 11.18 12.98
N MET A 90 -3.95 11.64 14.25
CA MET A 90 -4.62 10.93 15.35
C MET A 90 -6.08 11.35 15.54
N PHE A 91 -6.40 12.62 15.22
CA PHE A 91 -7.71 13.20 15.48
C PHE A 91 -8.32 13.76 14.21
N HIS A 92 -9.54 13.29 13.91
CA HIS A 92 -10.35 13.81 12.81
C HIS A 92 -11.06 15.11 13.21
N GLN A 93 -11.52 15.21 14.46
CA GLN A 93 -12.24 16.39 14.95
C GLN A 93 -12.06 16.58 16.45
N ILE A 94 -11.80 17.82 16.87
CA ILE A 94 -11.79 18.21 18.29
C ILE A 94 -12.77 19.38 18.47
N VAL A 95 -13.80 19.19 19.28
CA VAL A 95 -14.77 20.23 19.62
C VAL A 95 -14.44 20.77 21.01
N ILE A 96 -14.09 22.05 21.05
CA ILE A 96 -13.75 22.76 22.29
C ILE A 96 -14.85 23.77 22.58
N LYS A 97 -15.41 23.74 23.78
CA LYS A 97 -16.35 24.75 24.28
C LYS A 97 -15.67 25.59 25.35
N LYS A 98 -15.80 26.90 25.20
CA LYS A 98 -15.42 27.85 26.24
C LYS A 98 -16.62 28.04 27.17
N GLU A 99 -16.49 27.58 28.41
CA GLU A 99 -17.46 27.86 29.47
C GLU A 99 -16.85 28.88 30.42
N SER A 100 -17.35 30.12 30.34
CA SER A 100 -16.87 31.28 31.09
C SER A 100 -15.35 31.50 30.90
N ASP A 101 -14.53 31.03 31.83
CA ASP A 101 -13.06 31.15 31.83
C ASP A 101 -12.32 29.83 31.60
N ARG A 102 -13.02 28.74 31.27
CA ARG A 102 -12.41 27.42 31.06
C ARG A 102 -12.67 26.91 29.65
N TRP A 103 -11.64 26.37 29.04
CA TRP A 103 -11.74 25.61 27.80
C TRP A 103 -11.96 24.16 28.15
N THR A 104 -13.05 23.57 27.66
CA THR A 104 -13.39 22.16 27.86
C THR A 104 -13.49 21.48 26.51
N ILE A 105 -12.88 20.30 26.40
CA ILE A 105 -13.01 19.45 25.21
C ILE A 105 -14.29 18.66 25.38
N ILE A 106 -15.26 18.88 24.49
CA ILE A 106 -16.57 18.22 24.53
C ILE A 106 -16.56 16.93 23.74
N GLN A 107 -15.83 16.93 22.62
CA GLN A 107 -15.84 15.81 21.69
C GLN A 107 -14.47 15.68 21.05
N MET A 108 -13.98 14.43 20.98
CA MET A 108 -12.80 14.05 20.21
C MET A 108 -13.21 12.90 19.31
N LEU A 109 -13.12 13.11 18.00
CA LEU A 109 -13.28 12.08 16.98
C LEU A 109 -11.89 11.65 16.54
N THR A 110 -11.53 10.38 16.77
CA THR A 110 -10.31 9.78 16.23
C THR A 110 -10.55 9.26 14.81
N VAL A 111 -9.48 9.03 14.05
CA VAL A 111 -9.54 8.38 12.73
C VAL A 111 -10.01 6.93 12.87
#